data_AF-A0A4Q6ABP8-F1
#
_entry.id   AF-A0A4Q6ABP8-F1
#
_cell.length_a   1.000
_cell.length_b   1.000
_cell.length_c   1.000
_cell.angle_alpha   90.00
_cell.angle_beta   90.00
_cell.angle_gamma   90.00
#
_symmetry.space_group_name_H-M   'P 1'
#
loop_
_entity.id
_entity.type
_entity.pdbx_description
1 polymer ?
#
loop_
_entity_poly.entity_id
_entity_poly.type
_entity_poly.pdbx_seq_one_letter_code
_entity_poly.pdbx_strand_id
1 'polypeptide(L)' 'MNAVITGASRGIGKTLAKTFALHGYNLFLCSQSEE' A
#
# COMPACT_ATOMS: atom_id res chain seq x y z
N MET A 1 -6.52 5.13 11.12
CA MET A 1 -5.47 6.11 10.75
C MET A 1 -5.21 6.02 9.25
N ASN A 2 -4.71 7.07 8.60
CA ASN A 2 -4.52 7.09 7.14
C ASN A 2 -3.03 6.91 6.79
N ALA A 3 -2.72 6.15 5.74
CA ALA A 3 -1.36 6.00 5.23
C ALA A 3 -1.31 6.07 3.69
N VAL A 4 -0.29 6.74 3.17
CA VAL A 4 0.00 6.84 1.73
C VAL A 4 1.20 5.96 1.43
N ILE A 5 1.08 5.03 0.48
CA ILE A 5 2.15 4.11 0.11
C ILE A 5 2.37 4.19 -1.40
N THR A 6 3.57 4.61 -1.82
CA THR A 6 3.99 4.67 -3.22
C THR A 6 4.74 3.39 -3.61
N GLY A 7 4.73 3.04 -4.89
CA GLY A 7 5.31 1.78 -5.37
C GLY A 7 4.59 0.54 -4.82
N ALA A 8 3.29 0.66 -4.53
CA ALA A 8 2.52 -0.36 -3.82
C ALA A 8 2.12 -1.58 -4.68
N SER A 9 2.41 -1.58 -5.98
CA SER A 9 2.04 -2.67 -6.89
C SER A 9 2.90 -3.93 -6.73
N ARG A 10 4.12 -3.83 -6.19
CA ARG A 10 5.06 -4.96 -6.06
C ARG A 10 6.06 -4.80 -4.90
N GLY A 11 6.79 -5.88 -4.63
CA GLY A 11 7.89 -5.91 -3.66
C GLY A 11 7.50 -5.40 -2.27
N ILE A 12 8.36 -4.58 -1.69
CA ILE A 12 8.20 -4.04 -0.33
C ILE A 12 6.94 -3.18 -0.21
N GLY A 13 6.64 -2.33 -1.20
CA GLY A 13 5.45 -1.48 -1.17
C GLY A 13 4.15 -2.28 -1.06
N LYS A 14 4.03 -3.38 -1.83
CA LYS A 14 2.88 -4.30 -1.76
C LYS A 14 2.76 -4.97 -0.39
N THR A 15 3.88 -5.43 0.17
CA THR A 15 3.92 -6.07 1.49
C THR A 15 3.54 -5.08 2.61
N LEU A 16 4.03 -3.85 2.54
CA LEU A 16 3.66 -2.78 3.47
C LEU A 16 2.17 -2.46 3.39
N ALA A 17 1.63 -2.29 2.17
CA ALA A 17 0.20 -2.03 1.98
C ALA A 17 -0.67 -3.14 2.60
N LYS A 18 -0.34 -4.41 2.35
CA LYS A 18 -1.04 -5.54 2.97
C LYS A 18 -0.95 -5.52 4.49
N THR A 19 0.24 -5.27 5.02
CA THR A 19 0.46 -5.25 6.47
C THR A 19 -0.34 -4.13 7.13
N PHE A 20 -0.33 -2.93 6.56
CA PHE A 20 -1.05 -1.79 7.13
C PHE A 20 -2.57 -1.97 7.00
N ALA A 21 -3.06 -2.58 5.91
CA ALA A 21 -4.47 -2.91 5.77
C ALA A 21 -4.93 -3.90 6.86
N LEU A 22 -4.11 -4.92 7.17
CA LEU A 22 -4.39 -5.88 8.25
C LEU A 22 -4.47 -5.21 9.63
N HIS A 23 -3.78 -4.09 9.83
CA HIS A 23 -3.83 -3.31 11.07
C HIS A 23 -4.91 -2.21 11.05
N GLY A 24 -5.82 -2.21 10.07
CA GLY A 24 -6.98 -1.31 10.03
C GLY A 24 -6.68 0.11 9.57
N TYR A 25 -5.62 0.30 8.79
CA TYR A 25 -5.32 1.60 8.18
C TYR A 25 -6.14 1.82 6.91
N ASN A 26 -6.58 3.07 6.71
CA ASN A 26 -7.13 3.51 5.43
C ASN A 26 -5.97 3.88 4.50
N LEU A 27 -5.86 3.19 3.37
CA LEU A 27 -4.69 3.28 2.49
C LEU A 27 -4.98 4.04 1.20
N PHE A 28 -4.06 4.92 0.84
CA PHE A 28 -3.97 5.52 -0.48
C PHE A 28 -2.73 4.98 -1.17
N LEU A 29 -2.92 4.21 -2.24
CA LEU A 29 -1.85 3.52 -2.94
C LEU A 29 -1.57 4.22 -4.28
N CYS A 30 -0.28 4.41 -4.59
CA CYS A 30 0.16 4.99 -5.86
C CYS A 30 1.22 4.10 -6.52
N SER A 31 1.01 3.73 -7.78
CA SER A 31 1.96 2.94 -8.57
C SER A 31 1.93 3.38 -10.04
N GLN A 32 3.04 3.23 -10.76
CA GLN A 32 3.11 3.59 -12.19
C GLN A 32 2.29 2.65 -13.07
N SER A 33 2.15 1.38 -12.67
CA SER A 33 1.33 0.38 -13.34
C SER A 33 0.17 -0.03 -12.42
N GLU A 34 -1.04 -0.07 -12.97
CA GLU A 34 -2.15 -0.80 -12.37
C GLU A 34 -1.95 -2.29 -12.65
N GLU A 35 -2.04 -3.10 -11.60
CA GLU A 35 -2.06 -4.56 -11.66
C GLU A 35 -3.23 -5.05 -10.82
#